data_AF-A0A172TYN2-F1
#
_entry.id   AF-A0A172TYN2-F1
#
_cell.length_a   1.000
_cell.length_b   1.000
_cell.length_c   1.000
_cell.angle_alpha   90.00
_cell.angle_beta   90.00
_cell.angle_gamma   90.00
#
_symmetry.space_group_name_H-M   'P 1'
#
loop_
_entity.id
_entity.type
_entity.pdbx_description
1 polymer ?
#
loop_
_entity_poly.entity_id
_entity_poly.type
_entity_poly.pdbx_seq_one_letter_code
_entity_poly.pdbx_strand_id
1 'polypeptide(L)'
;MEQEVFSDIVKNYLSERYPQFLDSIKYKADGSFDCSLKNPAKEFSVWIDTSNEEITIGLEDPASISGCHTHFTPYEDDTVEVLSDLSKLLEEIFTNKCVFYHSNISGFSWSSDIVKTLIEKKAEEAIEFFTWDGPVSI
;
A
#
# COMPACT_ATOMS: atom_id res chain seq x y z
N MET A 1 -5.20 13.42 -17.78
CA MET A 1 -5.17 12.24 -18.69
C MET A 1 -6.54 11.59 -18.56
N GLU A 2 -7.15 10.97 -19.57
CA GLU A 2 -8.45 10.31 -19.30
C GLU A 2 -8.29 9.17 -18.27
N GLN A 3 -9.20 9.07 -17.29
CA GLN A 3 -9.14 8.13 -16.16
C GLN A 3 -8.91 6.67 -16.59
N GLU A 4 -9.61 6.22 -17.63
CA GLU A 4 -9.48 4.86 -18.17
C GLU A 4 -8.08 4.63 -18.75
N VAL A 5 -7.52 5.62 -19.47
CA VAL A 5 -6.17 5.56 -20.04
C VAL A 5 -5.12 5.49 -18.93
N PHE A 6 -5.26 6.30 -17.89
CA PHE A 6 -4.39 6.26 -16.72
C PHE A 6 -4.41 4.89 -16.05
N SER A 7 -5.62 4.35 -15.82
CA SER A 7 -5.79 3.05 -15.18
C SER A 7 -5.22 1.92 -16.02
N ASP A 8 -5.38 1.95 -17.36
CA ASP A 8 -4.77 0.97 -18.24
C ASP A 8 -3.23 1.01 -18.21
N ILE A 9 -2.62 2.19 -18.07
CA ILE A 9 -1.17 2.32 -17.89
C ILE A 9 -0.73 1.62 -16.59
N VAL A 10 -1.42 1.90 -15.48
CA VAL A 10 -1.12 1.28 -14.17
C VAL A 10 -1.30 -0.24 -14.24
N LYS A 11 -2.40 -0.71 -14.84
CA LYS A 11 -2.66 -2.16 -15.01
C LYS A 11 -1.57 -2.84 -15.83
N ASN A 12 -1.16 -2.24 -16.95
CA ASN A 12 -0.09 -2.79 -17.79
C ASN A 12 1.22 -2.88 -16.99
N TYR A 13 1.55 -1.84 -16.22
CA TYR A 13 2.71 -1.85 -15.33
C TYR A 13 2.64 -2.97 -14.28
N LEU A 14 1.49 -3.12 -13.60
CA LEU A 14 1.26 -4.19 -12.63
C LEU A 14 1.36 -5.57 -13.30
N SER A 15 0.88 -5.74 -14.53
CA SER A 15 0.94 -7.02 -15.24
C SER A 15 2.36 -7.51 -15.52
N GLU A 16 3.29 -6.58 -15.72
CA GLU A 16 4.70 -6.88 -16.01
C GLU A 16 5.51 -7.15 -14.74
N ARG A 17 5.21 -6.46 -13.63
CA ARG A 17 6.03 -6.45 -12.41
C ARG A 17 5.41 -7.17 -11.22
N TYR A 18 4.08 -7.09 -11.06
CA TYR A 18 3.34 -7.62 -9.92
C TYR A 18 2.04 -8.30 -10.36
N PRO A 19 2.13 -9.32 -11.24
CA PRO A 19 0.94 -9.92 -11.87
C PRO A 19 -0.06 -10.50 -10.87
N GLN A 20 0.35 -10.82 -9.63
CA GLN A 20 -0.56 -11.29 -8.59
C GLN A 20 -1.68 -10.30 -8.22
N PHE A 21 -1.52 -9.00 -8.49
CA PHE A 21 -2.62 -8.04 -8.27
C PHE A 21 -3.76 -8.21 -9.29
N LEU A 22 -3.47 -8.72 -10.49
CA LEU A 22 -4.45 -8.80 -11.58
C LEU A 22 -5.67 -9.67 -11.22
N ASP A 23 -5.48 -10.70 -10.39
CA ASP A 23 -6.52 -11.64 -9.98
C ASP A 23 -7.64 -10.99 -9.16
N SER A 24 -7.40 -9.79 -8.64
CA SER A 24 -8.29 -9.08 -7.72
C SER A 24 -8.87 -7.78 -8.29
N ILE A 25 -8.52 -7.42 -9.53
CA ILE A 25 -8.95 -6.16 -10.16
C ILE A 25 -10.48 -6.09 -10.19
N LYS A 26 -11.02 -4.98 -9.67
CA LYS A 26 -12.42 -4.59 -9.74
C LYS A 26 -12.54 -3.21 -10.33
N TYR A 27 -13.11 -3.11 -11.53
CA TYR A 27 -13.33 -1.85 -12.21
C TYR A 27 -14.54 -1.09 -11.65
N LYS A 28 -14.42 0.24 -11.60
CA LYS A 28 -15.49 1.20 -11.29
C LYS A 28 -16.08 1.77 -12.57
N ALA A 29 -17.19 2.50 -12.44
CA ALA A 29 -17.94 3.05 -13.58
C ALA A 29 -17.18 4.13 -14.37
N ASP A 30 -16.18 4.77 -13.75
CA ASP A 30 -15.33 5.81 -14.35
C ASP A 30 -14.07 5.25 -15.03
N GLY A 31 -13.89 3.92 -15.04
CA GLY A 31 -12.72 3.26 -15.63
C GLY A 31 -11.54 3.10 -14.67
N SER A 32 -11.61 3.62 -13.44
CA SER A 32 -10.65 3.29 -12.38
C SER A 32 -10.83 1.85 -11.89
N PHE A 33 -9.86 1.33 -11.14
CA PHE A 33 -9.98 0.03 -10.49
C PHE A 33 -9.37 0.02 -9.09
N ASP A 34 -9.87 -0.91 -8.27
CA ASP A 34 -9.19 -1.37 -7.06
C ASP A 34 -8.60 -2.77 -7.29
N CYS A 35 -7.45 -3.07 -6.71
CA CYS A 35 -6.91 -4.42 -6.59
C CYS A 35 -6.24 -4.61 -5.24
N SER A 36 -6.10 -5.84 -4.78
CA SER A 36 -5.46 -6.15 -3.51
C SER A 36 -4.70 -7.47 -3.52
N LEU A 37 -3.70 -7.55 -2.66
CA LEU A 37 -2.87 -8.71 -2.44
C LEU A 37 -2.75 -8.96 -0.95
N LYS A 38 -3.25 -10.11 -0.51
CA LYS A 38 -3.16 -10.53 0.88
C LYS A 38 -1.76 -11.02 1.19
N ASN A 39 -1.23 -10.65 2.35
CA ASN A 39 0.08 -11.11 2.79
C ASN A 39 0.07 -12.62 3.10
N PRO A 40 1.22 -13.32 3.05
CA PRO A 40 1.32 -14.76 3.29
C PRO A 40 0.73 -15.22 4.64
N ALA A 41 0.91 -14.44 5.70
CA ALA A 41 0.39 -14.74 7.04
C ALA A 41 -1.13 -14.48 7.17
N LYS A 42 -1.74 -13.85 6.17
CA LYS A 42 -3.17 -13.48 6.11
C LYS A 42 -3.60 -12.47 7.19
N GLU A 43 -2.66 -11.68 7.68
CA GLU A 43 -2.83 -10.66 8.71
C GLU A 43 -3.13 -9.27 8.14
N PHE A 44 -2.84 -9.00 6.87
CA PHE A 44 -3.26 -7.78 6.20
C PHE A 44 -3.22 -7.96 4.68
N SER A 45 -3.73 -6.98 3.95
CA SER A 45 -3.62 -6.90 2.49
C SER A 45 -3.04 -5.55 2.08
N VAL A 46 -2.20 -5.56 1.04
CA VAL A 46 -1.87 -4.34 0.30
C VAL A 46 -2.95 -4.14 -0.74
N TRP A 47 -3.47 -2.93 -0.88
CA TRP A 47 -4.42 -2.58 -1.93
C TRP A 47 -3.94 -1.37 -2.73
N ILE A 48 -4.37 -1.31 -3.98
CA ILE A 48 -4.11 -0.22 -4.91
C ILE A 48 -5.44 0.24 -5.47
N ASP A 49 -5.68 1.54 -5.48
CA ASP A 49 -6.78 2.21 -6.16
C ASP A 49 -6.22 3.19 -7.20
N THR A 50 -6.92 3.34 -8.33
CA THR A 50 -6.50 4.26 -9.41
C THR A 50 -7.44 5.46 -9.62
N SER A 51 -8.39 5.72 -8.70
CA SER A 51 -9.38 6.79 -8.87
C SER A 51 -8.73 8.17 -9.01
N ASN A 52 -9.40 9.12 -9.65
CA ASN A 52 -8.96 10.52 -9.77
C ASN A 52 -7.58 10.71 -10.42
N GLU A 53 -7.21 9.84 -11.36
CA GLU A 53 -5.91 9.89 -12.04
C GLU A 53 -4.70 9.81 -11.08
N GLU A 54 -4.86 9.21 -9.90
CA GLU A 54 -3.80 8.97 -8.90
C GLU A 54 -3.67 7.48 -8.58
N ILE A 55 -2.51 7.06 -8.08
CA ILE A 55 -2.32 5.74 -7.49
C ILE A 55 -2.40 5.90 -5.98
N THR A 56 -3.44 5.39 -5.34
CA THR A 56 -3.47 5.25 -3.89
C THR A 56 -3.07 3.82 -3.53
N ILE A 57 -2.03 3.67 -2.73
CA ILE A 57 -1.68 2.38 -2.12
C ILE A 57 -2.00 2.44 -0.64
N GLY A 58 -2.56 1.37 -0.10
CA GLY A 58 -2.79 1.28 1.34
C GLY A 58 -2.64 -0.12 1.88
N LEU A 59 -2.74 -0.20 3.20
CA LEU A 59 -2.80 -1.45 3.94
C LEU A 59 -4.16 -1.58 4.60
N GLU A 60 -4.72 -2.77 4.49
CA GLU A 60 -6.01 -3.14 5.06
C GLU A 60 -5.82 -4.33 6.01
N ASP A 61 -6.34 -4.22 7.23
CA ASP A 61 -6.32 -5.32 8.21
C ASP A 61 -7.35 -6.44 7.85
N PRO A 62 -7.40 -7.56 8.58
CA PRO A 62 -8.34 -8.65 8.29
C PRO A 62 -9.81 -8.28 8.52
N ALA A 63 -10.08 -7.20 9.25
CA ALA A 63 -11.40 -6.66 9.53
C ALA A 63 -11.82 -5.57 8.52
N SER A 64 -11.06 -5.40 7.43
CA SER A 64 -11.26 -4.38 6.40
C SER A 64 -11.15 -2.95 6.92
N ILE A 65 -10.34 -2.74 7.96
CA ILE A 65 -9.96 -1.42 8.45
C ILE A 65 -8.77 -0.95 7.61
N SER A 66 -9.03 0.04 6.77
CA SER A 66 -8.05 0.68 5.89
C SER A 66 -7.77 2.10 6.36
N GLY A 67 -6.89 2.23 7.36
CA GLY A 67 -6.56 3.52 7.98
C GLY A 67 -5.30 4.18 7.44
N CYS A 68 -4.44 3.42 6.76
CA CYS A 68 -3.13 3.88 6.30
C CYS A 68 -2.99 3.71 4.79
N HIS A 69 -2.73 4.82 4.11
CA HIS A 69 -2.51 4.86 2.68
C HIS A 69 -1.62 6.05 2.28
N THR A 70 -1.11 6.01 1.06
CA THR A 70 -0.35 7.08 0.43
C THR A 70 -0.82 7.25 -1.00
N HIS A 71 -0.88 8.50 -1.45
CA HIS A 71 -1.28 8.89 -2.80
C HIS A 71 -0.02 9.22 -3.61
N PHE A 72 0.05 8.69 -4.83
CA PHE A 72 1.00 9.09 -5.85
C PHE A 72 0.22 9.73 -7.00
N THR A 73 0.21 11.07 -7.01
CA THR A 73 -0.45 11.85 -8.05
C THR A 73 0.59 12.23 -9.10
N PRO A 74 0.47 11.75 -10.36
CA PRO A 74 1.32 12.21 -11.45
C PRO A 74 1.05 13.68 -11.75
N TYR A 75 2.11 14.46 -11.99
CA TYR A 75 2.03 15.81 -12.53
C TYR A 75 2.54 15.79 -13.97
N GLU A 76 1.75 16.33 -14.90
CA GLU A 76 2.10 16.39 -16.33
C GLU A 76 2.55 15.01 -16.90
N ASP A 77 3.84 14.86 -17.23
CA ASP A 77 4.43 13.67 -17.86
C ASP A 77 5.13 12.72 -16.86
N ASP A 78 5.00 12.94 -15.55
CA ASP A 78 5.74 12.22 -14.49
C ASP A 78 5.18 10.82 -14.16
N THR A 79 4.31 10.27 -15.02
CA THR A 79 3.67 8.96 -14.78
C THR A 79 4.69 7.84 -14.57
N VAL A 80 5.83 7.89 -15.28
CA VAL A 80 6.91 6.90 -15.15
C VAL A 80 7.59 6.99 -13.77
N GLU A 81 7.80 8.20 -13.26
CA GLU A 81 8.40 8.42 -11.94
C GLU A 81 7.47 7.93 -10.84
N VAL A 82 6.18 8.26 -10.93
CA VAL A 82 5.13 7.77 -10.01
C VAL A 82 5.08 6.23 -9.98
N LEU A 83 5.16 5.57 -11.13
CA LEU A 83 5.20 4.11 -11.19
C LEU A 83 6.48 3.54 -10.58
N SER A 84 7.61 4.24 -10.72
CA SER A 84 8.87 3.88 -10.06
C SER A 84 8.77 3.98 -8.53
N ASP A 85 8.15 5.04 -8.02
CA ASP A 85 7.94 5.23 -6.59
C ASP A 85 6.97 4.20 -6.01
N LEU A 86 5.89 3.88 -6.73
CA LEU A 86 5.01 2.76 -6.39
C LEU A 86 5.80 1.46 -6.25
N SER A 87 6.64 1.14 -7.23
CA SER A 87 7.48 -0.07 -7.19
C SER A 87 8.42 -0.07 -6.00
N LYS A 88 9.06 1.05 -5.71
CA LYS A 88 9.96 1.16 -4.57
C LYS A 88 9.22 0.88 -3.26
N LEU A 89 8.03 1.44 -3.07
CA LEU A 89 7.23 1.18 -1.86
C LEU A 89 6.77 -0.28 -1.79
N LEU A 90 6.31 -0.87 -2.89
CA LEU A 90 5.96 -2.29 -2.95
C LEU A 90 7.15 -3.20 -2.63
N GLU A 91 8.33 -2.90 -3.16
CA GLU A 91 9.56 -3.61 -2.84
C GLU A 91 9.93 -3.46 -1.36
N GLU A 92 9.81 -2.27 -0.78
CA GLU A 92 10.05 -2.05 0.65
C GLU A 92 9.08 -2.87 1.51
N ILE A 93 7.80 -2.93 1.14
CA ILE A 93 6.79 -3.78 1.81
C ILE A 93 7.17 -5.26 1.68
N PHE A 94 7.34 -5.76 0.45
CA PHE A 94 7.58 -7.19 0.17
C PHE A 94 8.94 -7.69 0.65
N THR A 95 9.91 -6.81 0.88
CA THR A 95 11.22 -7.15 1.45
C THR A 95 11.31 -6.87 2.96
N ASN A 96 10.19 -6.61 3.62
CA ASN A 96 10.08 -6.32 5.05
C ASN A 96 10.89 -5.09 5.51
N LYS A 97 11.26 -4.18 4.61
CA LYS A 97 11.90 -2.91 4.95
C LYS A 97 10.88 -1.88 5.44
N CYS A 98 9.66 -1.93 4.90
CA CYS A 98 8.52 -1.20 5.40
C CYS A 98 7.71 -2.12 6.32
N VAL A 99 7.38 -1.62 7.51
CA VAL A 99 6.69 -2.36 8.57
C VAL A 99 5.38 -1.65 8.84
N PHE A 100 4.29 -2.40 8.77
CA PHE A 100 2.98 -1.96 9.19
C PHE A 100 2.89 -2.02 10.71
N TYR A 101 2.21 -1.07 11.33
CA TYR A 101 1.98 -1.12 12.76
C TYR A 101 0.61 -0.60 13.15
N HIS A 102 0.11 -1.14 14.24
CA HIS A 102 -1.12 -0.68 14.89
C HIS A 102 -0.78 -0.12 16.26
N SER A 103 -1.04 1.18 16.43
CA SER A 103 -1.03 1.84 17.72
C SER A 103 -2.43 1.85 18.31
N ASN A 104 -2.54 1.50 19.59
CA ASN A 104 -3.80 1.64 20.33
C ASN A 104 -4.26 3.10 20.52
N ILE A 105 -3.45 4.10 20.15
CA ILE A 105 -3.76 5.53 20.27
C ILE A 105 -3.90 6.19 18.90
N SER A 106 -2.93 5.98 18.00
CA SER A 106 -2.88 6.65 16.69
C SER A 106 -3.47 5.81 15.56
N GLY A 107 -3.82 4.55 15.83
CA GLY A 107 -4.36 3.63 14.83
C GLY A 107 -3.27 3.04 13.95
N PHE A 108 -3.62 2.74 12.70
CA PHE A 108 -2.75 2.07 11.75
C PHE A 108 -1.83 3.05 11.01
N SER A 109 -0.58 2.66 10.84
CA SER A 109 0.40 3.39 10.05
C SER A 109 1.53 2.46 9.59
N TRP A 110 2.45 2.94 8.77
CA TRP A 110 3.63 2.18 8.38
C TRP A 110 4.91 3.00 8.58
N SER A 111 6.03 2.31 8.77
CA SER A 111 7.34 2.92 9.00
C SER A 111 8.44 2.08 8.39
N SER A 112 9.50 2.74 7.90
CA SER A 112 10.76 2.09 7.53
C SER A 112 11.79 2.07 8.68
N ASP A 113 11.44 2.62 9.84
CA ASP A 113 12.31 2.69 11.03
C ASP A 113 11.52 2.38 12.31
N ILE A 114 11.54 1.11 12.71
CA ILE A 114 10.89 0.63 13.94
C ILE A 114 11.48 1.31 15.18
N VAL A 115 12.80 1.55 15.21
CA VAL A 115 13.48 2.12 16.37
C VAL A 115 13.01 3.53 16.60
N LYS A 116 12.94 4.34 15.54
CA LYS A 116 12.39 5.69 15.60
C LYS A 116 10.93 5.67 16.06
N THR A 117 10.09 4.80 15.48
CA THR A 117 8.69 4.66 15.90
C THR A 117 8.56 4.34 17.40
N LEU A 118 9.41 3.47 17.93
CA LEU A 118 9.42 3.12 19.36
C LEU A 118 9.95 4.25 20.27
N ILE A 119 10.84 5.11 19.77
CA ILE A 119 11.34 6.28 20.51
C ILE A 119 10.27 7.39 20.56
N GLU A 120 9.52 7.58 19.49
CA GLU A 120 8.52 8.63 19.35
C GLU A 120 7.15 8.29 19.97
N LYS A 121 6.93 7.02 20.33
CA LYS A 121 5.67 6.57 20.94
C LYS A 121 5.42 7.22 22.30
N LYS A 122 4.15 7.39 22.66
CA LYS A 122 3.74 7.84 24.00
C LYS A 122 4.01 6.75 25.04
N ALA A 123 4.14 7.14 26.31
CA ALA A 123 4.49 6.21 27.39
C ALA A 123 3.48 5.05 27.52
N GLU A 124 2.19 5.37 27.42
CA GLU A 124 1.04 4.47 27.46
C GLU A 124 0.67 3.84 26.11
N GLU A 125 1.40 4.18 25.03
CA GLU A 125 1.16 3.64 23.69
C GLU A 125 1.70 2.22 23.57
N ALA A 126 0.81 1.30 23.19
CA ALA A 126 1.15 -0.06 22.79
C ALA A 126 1.11 -0.11 21.26
N ILE A 127 2.18 -0.65 20.67
CA ILE A 127 2.33 -0.76 19.21
C ILE A 127 2.61 -2.22 18.87
N GLU A 128 1.79 -2.77 17.97
CA GLU A 128 2.01 -4.08 17.34
C GLU A 128 2.57 -3.86 15.94
N PHE A 129 3.60 -4.62 15.56
CA PHE A 129 4.28 -4.48 14.27
C PHE A 129 4.12 -5.75 13.42
N PHE A 130 3.95 -5.53 12.12
CA PHE A 130 3.72 -6.55 11.11
C PHE A 130 4.56 -6.25 9.88
N THR A 131 5.27 -7.25 9.37
CA THR A 131 5.92 -7.19 8.06
C THR A 131 5.13 -8.01 7.05
N TRP A 132 5.52 -7.97 5.78
CA TRP A 132 4.89 -8.79 4.75
C TRP A 132 4.82 -10.26 5.14
N ASP A 133 5.91 -10.80 5.69
CA ASP A 133 5.99 -12.22 6.06
C ASP A 133 5.24 -12.58 7.35
N GLY A 134 4.85 -11.61 8.18
CA GLY A 134 4.08 -11.84 9.41
C GLY A 134 4.44 -10.91 10.58
N PRO A 135 4.09 -11.28 11.82
CA PRO A 135 4.26 -10.41 12.98
C PRO A 135 5.74 -10.27 13.37
N VAL A 136 6.12 -9.08 13.83
CA VAL A 136 7.48 -8.79 14.32
C VAL A 136 7.53 -9.01 15.83
N SER A 137 8.46 -9.84 16.28
CA SER A 137 8.80 -9.95 17.71
C SER A 137 9.91 -8.95 18.03
N ILE A 138 9.65 -8.03 18.96
CA ILE A 138 10.58 -6.98 19.42
C ILE A 138 10.94 -7.23 20.88
#